data_AF-A0A1M6HCX7-F1
#
_entry.id   AF-A0A1M6HCX7-F1
#
_cell.length_a   1.000
_cell.length_b   1.000
_cell.length_c   1.000
_cell.angle_alpha   90.00
_cell.angle_beta   90.00
_cell.angle_gamma   90.00
#
_symmetry.space_group_name_H-M   'P 1'
#
loop_
_entity.id
_entity.type
_entity.pdbx_description
1 polymer ?
#
loop_
_entity_poly.entity_id
_entity_poly.type
_entity_poly.pdbx_seq_one_letter_code
_entity_poly.pdbx_strand_id
1 'polypeptide(L)'
;MKEDNFERFEMYVNRFKRFLDDPILEIWAIRFGNYFAKNNRGEDALKRYQAGLKKFPESAVIHNALGEFYANKGDKPKAILYYKKAIGYAETNKDSNLEEYKTNLGKL
;
A
#
# COMPACT_ATOMS: atom_id res chain seq x y z
N MET A 1 1.22 -5.12 17.63
CA MET A 1 2.50 -5.82 17.87
C MET A 1 3.58 -5.03 17.15
N LYS A 2 4.65 -4.65 17.86
CA LYS A 2 5.84 -3.94 17.31
C LYS A 2 6.96 -4.94 16.93
N GLU A 3 6.61 -6.17 16.58
CA GLU A 3 7.61 -7.12 16.07
C GLU A 3 7.73 -6.92 14.56
N ASP A 4 8.83 -6.30 14.14
CA ASP A 4 9.29 -6.34 12.74
C ASP A 4 10.07 -7.66 12.51
N ASN A 5 9.41 -8.79 12.71
CA ASN A 5 10.00 -10.11 12.53
C ASN A 5 9.48 -10.74 11.23
N PHE A 6 10.31 -10.64 10.18
CA PHE A 6 9.98 -11.07 8.83
C PHE A 6 9.78 -12.57 8.72
N GLU A 7 10.59 -13.35 9.42
CA GLU A 7 10.44 -14.81 9.46
C GLU A 7 9.10 -15.22 10.08
N ARG A 8 8.71 -14.54 11.16
CA ARG A 8 7.42 -14.83 11.83
C ARG A 8 6.25 -14.43 10.94
N PHE A 9 6.34 -13.29 10.27
CA PHE A 9 5.36 -12.86 9.29
C PHE A 9 5.25 -13.82 8.11
N GLU A 10 6.36 -14.24 7.50
CA GLU A 10 6.39 -15.24 6.43
C GLU A 10 5.82 -16.58 6.89
N MET A 11 6.15 -17.01 8.12
CA MET A 11 5.56 -18.19 8.73
C MET A 11 4.04 -18.06 8.87
N TYR A 12 3.54 -16.89 9.28
CA TYR A 12 2.11 -16.62 9.35
C TYR A 12 1.46 -16.60 7.97
N VAL A 13 2.07 -15.93 6.98
CA VAL A 13 1.60 -15.92 5.59
C VAL A 13 1.50 -17.33 5.03
N ASN A 14 2.53 -18.15 5.22
CA ASN A 14 2.56 -19.52 4.72
C ASN A 14 1.55 -20.40 5.47
N ARG A 15 1.44 -20.27 6.79
CA ARG A 15 0.50 -21.04 7.61
C ARG A 15 -0.96 -20.70 7.31
N PHE A 16 -1.24 -19.44 7.02
CA PHE A 16 -2.57 -18.92 6.73
C PHE A 16 -2.78 -18.63 5.24
N LYS A 17 -1.95 -19.21 4.35
CA LYS A 17 -2.00 -18.98 2.90
C LYS A 17 -3.41 -19.15 2.33
N ARG A 18 -4.14 -20.17 2.80
CA ARG A 18 -5.54 -20.45 2.44
C ARG A 18 -6.53 -19.34 2.83
N PHE A 19 -6.24 -18.56 3.89
CA PHE A 19 -7.04 -17.40 4.29
C PHE A 19 -6.60 -16.11 3.57
N LEU A 20 -5.39 -16.10 3.00
CA LEU A 20 -4.92 -15.06 2.08
C LEU A 20 -5.38 -15.31 0.63
N ASP A 21 -5.80 -16.55 0.33
CA ASP A 21 -6.51 -16.92 -0.89
C ASP A 21 -8.00 -16.48 -0.84
N ASP A 22 -8.51 -16.07 0.34
CA ASP A 22 -9.78 -15.36 0.54
C ASP A 22 -9.64 -13.92 -0.02
N PRO A 23 -10.70 -13.27 -0.54
CA PRO A 23 -10.55 -12.16 -1.47
C PRO A 23 -9.92 -10.98 -0.75
N ILE A 24 -8.66 -10.68 -1.12
CA ILE A 24 -7.80 -9.63 -0.57
C ILE A 24 -8.65 -8.47 -0.06
N LEU A 25 -8.67 -8.27 1.25
CA LEU A 25 -9.22 -7.05 1.83
C LEU A 25 -8.21 -5.94 1.56
N GLU A 26 -8.71 -4.72 1.31
CA GLU A 26 -7.90 -3.53 1.08
C GLU A 26 -6.81 -3.38 2.15
N ILE A 27 -7.17 -3.61 3.41
CA ILE A 27 -6.25 -3.56 4.56
C ILE A 27 -5.08 -4.54 4.46
N TRP A 28 -5.29 -5.72 3.88
CA TRP A 28 -4.23 -6.72 3.71
C TRP A 28 -3.28 -6.32 2.58
N ALA A 29 -3.80 -5.81 1.47
CA ALA A 29 -2.96 -5.30 0.38
C ALA A 29 -1.97 -4.24 0.90
N ILE A 30 -2.45 -3.31 1.72
CA ILE A 30 -1.63 -2.24 2.31
C ILE A 30 -0.64 -2.79 3.34
N ARG A 31 -1.10 -3.61 4.30
CA ARG A 31 -0.24 -4.15 5.36
C ARG A 31 0.88 -5.03 4.81
N PHE A 32 0.55 -5.97 3.93
CA PHE A 32 1.55 -6.83 3.28
C PHE A 32 2.47 -6.01 2.38
N GLY A 33 1.91 -5.08 1.59
CA GLY A 33 2.67 -4.21 0.72
C GLY A 33 3.72 -3.38 1.48
N ASN A 34 3.29 -2.66 2.51
CA ASN A 34 4.17 -1.84 3.35
C ASN A 34 5.23 -2.69 4.05
N TYR A 35 4.86 -3.90 4.48
CA TYR A 35 5.77 -4.81 5.14
C TYR A 35 6.90 -5.28 4.22
N PHE A 36 6.56 -5.74 3.01
CA PHE A 36 7.54 -6.12 1.99
C PHE A 36 8.40 -4.92 1.56
N ALA A 37 7.81 -3.74 1.42
CA ALA A 37 8.54 -2.53 1.06
C ALA A 37 9.62 -2.17 2.08
N LYS A 38 9.29 -2.23 3.38
CA LYS A 38 10.24 -1.99 4.48
C LYS A 38 11.37 -3.01 4.54
N ASN A 39 11.10 -4.25 4.12
CA ASN A 39 12.05 -5.36 4.16
C ASN A 39 12.80 -5.56 2.82
N ASN A 40 12.97 -4.50 2.02
CA ASN A 40 13.67 -4.52 0.73
C ASN A 40 13.07 -5.46 -0.34
N ARG A 41 11.87 -5.99 -0.13
CA ARG A 41 11.15 -6.89 -1.05
C ARG A 41 10.21 -6.11 -1.95
N GLY A 42 10.77 -5.21 -2.76
CA GLY A 42 10.00 -4.24 -3.55
C GLY A 42 9.02 -4.86 -4.55
N GLU A 43 9.40 -5.97 -5.19
CA GLU A 43 8.52 -6.67 -6.14
C GLU A 43 7.30 -7.29 -5.46
N ASP A 44 7.49 -7.88 -4.28
CA ASP A 44 6.38 -8.47 -3.53
C ASP A 44 5.47 -7.39 -2.98
N ALA A 45 6.01 -6.24 -2.57
CA ALA A 45 5.20 -5.08 -2.20
C ALA A 45 4.28 -4.66 -3.35
N LEU A 46 4.84 -4.49 -4.56
CA LEU A 46 4.08 -4.13 -5.75
C LEU A 46 3.00 -5.15 -6.10
N LYS A 47 3.30 -6.45 -6.06
CA LYS A 47 2.30 -7.52 -6.28
C LYS A 47 1.12 -7.38 -5.32
N ARG A 48 1.35 -7.04 -4.05
CA ARG A 48 0.29 -6.88 -3.05
C ARG A 48 -0.56 -5.64 -3.29
N TYR A 49 0.06 -4.49 -3.56
CA TYR A 49 -0.69 -3.29 -3.91
C TYR A 49 -1.52 -3.47 -5.18
N GLN A 50 -0.92 -4.05 -6.24
CA GLN A 50 -1.60 -4.31 -7.51
C GLN A 50 -2.79 -5.27 -7.35
N ALA A 51 -2.62 -6.33 -6.56
CA ALA A 51 -3.71 -7.25 -6.27
C ALA A 51 -4.85 -6.57 -5.49
N GLY A 52 -4.52 -5.65 -4.57
CA GLY A 52 -5.50 -4.79 -3.91
C GLY A 52 -6.25 -3.88 -4.89
N LEU A 53 -5.53 -3.16 -5.76
CA LEU A 53 -6.12 -2.29 -6.77
C LEU A 53 -6.97 -3.04 -7.81
N LYS A 54 -6.67 -4.32 -8.07
CA LYS A 54 -7.52 -5.14 -8.96
C LYS A 54 -8.95 -5.29 -8.41
N LYS A 55 -9.11 -5.28 -7.08
CA LYS A 55 -10.42 -5.41 -6.41
C LYS A 55 -10.99 -4.06 -5.98
N PHE A 56 -10.12 -3.12 -5.61
CA PHE A 56 -10.47 -1.77 -5.16
C PHE A 56 -9.72 -0.74 -6.00
N PRO A 57 -10.09 -0.55 -7.28
CA PRO A 57 -9.36 0.30 -8.21
C PRO A 57 -9.31 1.79 -7.77
N GLU A 58 -10.30 2.21 -7.00
CA GLU A 58 -10.48 3.58 -6.50
C GLU A 58 -10.04 3.74 -5.03
N SER A 59 -9.32 2.76 -4.47
CA SER A 59 -8.81 2.84 -3.10
C SER A 59 -7.79 3.98 -2.97
N ALA A 60 -8.21 5.07 -2.35
CA ALA A 60 -7.33 6.20 -2.05
C ALA A 60 -6.15 5.77 -1.19
N VAL A 61 -6.39 4.89 -0.21
CA VAL A 61 -5.36 4.39 0.71
C VAL A 61 -4.29 3.57 -0.01
N ILE A 62 -4.67 2.67 -0.95
CA ILE A 62 -3.68 1.87 -1.70
C ILE A 62 -2.89 2.77 -2.67
N HIS A 63 -3.53 3.74 -3.32
CA HIS A 63 -2.81 4.70 -4.16
C HIS A 63 -1.83 5.53 -3.32
N ASN A 64 -2.20 5.97 -2.10
CA ASN A 64 -1.28 6.68 -1.22
C ASN A 64 -0.08 5.80 -0.82
N ALA A 65 -0.33 4.53 -0.48
CA ALA A 65 0.74 3.58 -0.14
C ALA A 65 1.71 3.34 -1.31
N LEU A 66 1.22 3.30 -2.56
CA LEU A 66 2.08 3.26 -3.74
C LEU A 66 2.87 4.56 -3.92
N GLY A 67 2.26 5.71 -3.62
CA GLY A 67 2.96 7.00 -3.58
C GLY A 67 4.15 6.98 -2.64
N GLU A 68 3.95 6.54 -1.40
CA GLU A 68 5.01 6.39 -0.39
C GLU A 68 6.08 5.38 -0.84
N PHE A 69 5.66 4.25 -1.41
CA PHE A 69 6.57 3.24 -1.93
C PHE A 69 7.53 3.82 -2.98
N TYR A 70 7.01 4.56 -3.97
CA TYR A 70 7.84 5.16 -5.01
C TYR A 70 8.66 6.34 -4.49
N ALA A 71 8.14 7.13 -3.54
CA ALA A 71 8.88 8.18 -2.87
C ALA A 71 10.13 7.62 -2.18
N ASN A 72 9.96 6.53 -1.41
CA ASN A 72 11.05 5.85 -0.72
C ASN A 72 12.07 5.21 -1.67
N LYS A 73 11.67 4.87 -2.90
CA LYS A 73 12.56 4.39 -3.96
C LYS A 73 13.24 5.52 -4.74
N GLY A 74 12.90 6.79 -4.47
CA GLY A 74 13.41 7.95 -5.19
C GLY A 74 12.75 8.19 -6.56
N ASP A 75 11.73 7.40 -6.94
CA ASP A 75 10.98 7.58 -8.17
C ASP A 75 9.89 8.64 -7.94
N LYS A 76 10.32 9.91 -7.86
CA LYS A 76 9.44 11.07 -7.63
C LYS A 76 8.30 11.15 -8.65
N PRO A 77 8.52 10.94 -9.97
CA PRO A 77 7.43 11.00 -10.95
C PRO A 77 6.30 10.00 -10.64
N LYS A 78 6.61 8.75 -10.31
CA LYS A 78 5.58 7.78 -9.93
C LYS A 78 4.96 8.11 -8.58
N ALA A 79 5.74 8.60 -7.61
CA ALA A 79 5.21 9.01 -6.32
C ALA A 79 4.12 10.08 -6.48
N ILE A 80 4.41 11.14 -7.26
CA ILE A 80 3.45 12.21 -7.57
C ILE A 80 2.19 11.65 -8.25
N LEU A 81 2.35 10.76 -9.24
CA LEU A 81 1.23 10.15 -9.95
C LEU A 81 0.26 9.45 -8.98
N TYR A 82 0.79 8.62 -8.09
CA TYR A 82 -0.03 7.83 -7.18
C TYR A 82 -0.62 8.65 -6.03
N TYR A 83 0.10 9.63 -5.49
CA TYR A 83 -0.49 10.56 -4.52
C TYR A 83 -1.63 11.39 -5.13
N LYS A 84 -1.49 11.87 -6.38
CA LYS A 84 -2.58 12.60 -7.04
C LYS A 84 -3.83 11.73 -7.24
N LYS A 85 -3.64 10.45 -7.59
CA LYS A 85 -4.76 9.49 -7.64
C LYS A 85 -5.42 9.33 -6.27
N ALA A 86 -4.62 9.15 -5.22
CA ALA A 86 -5.13 9.04 -3.85
C ALA A 86 -5.98 10.25 -3.45
N ILE A 87 -5.48 11.46 -3.71
CA ILE A 87 -6.19 12.71 -3.44
C ILE A 87 -7.51 12.78 -4.24
N GLY A 88 -7.48 12.48 -5.55
CA GLY A 88 -8.70 12.55 -6.37
C GLY A 88 -9.79 11.57 -5.92
N TYR A 89 -9.42 10.34 -5.58
CA TYR A 89 -10.38 9.38 -5.04
C TYR A 89 -10.85 9.76 -3.62
N ALA A 90 -9.96 10.29 -2.78
CA ALA A 90 -10.31 10.77 -1.46
C ALA A 90 -11.31 11.93 -1.50
N GLU A 91 -11.14 12.89 -2.42
CA GLU A 91 -12.08 13.99 -2.64
C GLU A 91 -13.45 13.47 -3.11
N THR A 92 -13.44 12.56 -4.08
CA THR A 92 -14.66 11.95 -4.64
C THR A 92 -15.46 11.22 -3.56
N ASN A 93 -14.75 10.50 -2.67
CA ASN A 93 -15.36 9.60 -1.70
C ASN A 93 -15.52 10.24 -0.30
N LYS A 94 -15.11 11.51 -0.13
CA LYS A 94 -15.05 12.23 1.15
C LYS A 94 -14.27 11.47 2.22
N ASP A 95 -13.14 10.89 1.82
CA ASP A 95 -12.24 10.14 2.69
C ASP A 95 -11.65 11.07 3.77
N SER A 96 -11.71 10.64 5.03
CA SER A 96 -11.19 11.39 6.17
C SER A 96 -9.66 11.61 6.13
N ASN A 97 -8.94 10.80 5.35
CA ASN A 97 -7.48 10.85 5.25
C ASN A 97 -6.97 11.80 4.15
N LEU A 98 -7.86 12.56 3.49
CA LEU A 98 -7.49 13.46 2.39
C LEU A 98 -6.31 14.40 2.73
N GLU A 99 -6.30 14.97 3.93
CA GLU A 99 -5.24 15.88 4.36
C GLU A 99 -3.90 15.18 4.60
N GLU A 100 -3.92 13.90 5.00
CA GLU A 100 -2.72 13.08 5.07
C GLU A 100 -2.11 12.88 3.68
N TYR A 101 -2.94 12.59 2.67
CA TYR A 101 -2.47 12.36 1.31
C TYR A 101 -1.86 13.61 0.67
N LYS A 102 -2.47 14.78 0.91
CA LYS A 102 -1.89 16.08 0.50
C LYS A 102 -0.56 16.34 1.20
N THR A 103 -0.48 16.03 2.50
CA THR A 103 0.75 16.17 3.27
C THR A 103 1.86 15.27 2.72
N ASN A 104 1.54 14.02 2.36
CA ASN A 104 2.51 13.09 1.78
C ASN A 104 3.02 13.54 0.41
N LEU A 105 2.15 14.09 -0.44
CA LEU A 105 2.57 14.73 -1.69
C LEU A 105 3.49 15.94 -1.45
N GLY A 106 3.18 16.77 -0.44
CA GLY A 106 3.96 17.96 -0.10
C GLY A 106 5.35 17.69 0.48
N LYS A 107 5.63 16.46 0.92
CA LYS A 107 6.93 16.04 1.48
C LYS A 107 7.94 15.54 0.44
N LEU A 108 7.52 15.36 -0.82
CA LEU A 108 8.38 14.91 -1.93
C LEU A 108 9.41 15.95 -2.36
#